data_AF-A0A7W1VSZ2-F1
#
_entry.id   AF-A0A7W1VSZ2-F1
#
_cell.length_a   1.000
_cell.length_b   1.000
_cell.length_c   1.000
_cell.angle_alpha   90.00
_cell.angle_beta   90.00
_cell.angle_gamma   90.00
#
_symmetry.space_group_name_H-M   'P 1'
#
loop_
_entity.id
_entity.type
_entity.pdbx_description
1 polymer ?
#
loop_
_entity_poly.entity_id
_entity_poly.type
_entity_poly.pdbx_seq_one_letter_code
_entity_poly.pdbx_strand_id
1 'polypeptide(L)'
;MNRFITCFVLALLLSLNACRTPKETFVAPAPVPTPPPPSEERAVPTVAAAPVITTPDEPKFPVPAESKLKLPAIFSDNMVLQQGMSVPVWGWANDGEVVSVSFAGQTVSATPRNGKWMVYLKNLKPGEPETLTVSGVKTLQFTNVLAGEVWVCSGQSNMEWALFKAHEPEAAITNSSNSALRVFQVPHSKADIPLSDISAESQPKWQEARPETVRGFSAVGYYFGRELHEKLGVPIGLIQSTWGGTPAEVWMRHEVLANDARYKSAILDEYVVQRESYENELADFEQKQEELKKSGSTKKPITPRAPWKPTELYNGMIAPILPYGIKGVIWYQGESNARRGSTALYGTLFPDLIRNWRTDWDQGAFPFLFVQLAPFKAIQPNPMESDWAELRDAQLQTTRTVPNTGMAVITDIGDEKDIHPTKKLPVGKRLALLARAVAYGEKIVHSGPVFKKAVVKGEKVILSFDHVGGGLVVEGGALKGFSIAGADQKFVWARAEILPDNTIAVWSPNINKPVAVRFGWADYPVVNLWNLEGLPASPFEWTPR
;
A
#
# COMPACT_ATOMS: atom_id res chain seq x y z
N MET A 1 -56.83 -19.36 -11.92
CA MET A 1 -56.85 -20.60 -12.72
C MET A 1 -55.49 -20.79 -13.36
N ASN A 2 -54.76 -21.79 -12.84
CA ASN A 2 -53.67 -22.59 -13.38
C ASN A 2 -52.61 -22.00 -14.34
N ARG A 3 -51.36 -22.05 -13.84
CA ARG A 3 -50.09 -22.57 -14.44
C ARG A 3 -48.94 -21.70 -13.90
N PHE A 4 -47.88 -22.13 -13.22
CA PHE A 4 -47.31 -23.43 -12.85
C PHE A 4 -46.45 -23.18 -11.60
N ILE A 5 -46.58 -24.02 -10.58
CA ILE A 5 -45.72 -24.10 -9.39
C ILE A 5 -45.01 -25.45 -9.46
N THR A 6 -43.69 -25.45 -9.63
CA THR A 6 -42.74 -26.57 -9.46
C THR A 6 -41.34 -25.93 -9.61
N CYS A 7 -40.34 -26.06 -8.75
CA CYS A 7 -39.95 -27.10 -7.81
C CYS A 7 -39.29 -26.45 -6.57
N PHE A 8 -39.94 -26.57 -5.42
CA PHE A 8 -39.29 -26.63 -4.11
C PHE A 8 -39.67 -28.01 -3.56
N VAL A 9 -38.79 -28.65 -2.79
CA VAL A 9 -38.90 -30.04 -2.25
C VAL A 9 -38.21 -31.10 -3.12
N LEU A 10 -36.88 -31.17 -3.01
CA LEU A 10 -36.15 -32.43 -3.07
C LEU A 10 -34.86 -32.30 -2.24
N ALA A 11 -34.84 -32.92 -1.06
CA ALA A 11 -33.69 -33.33 -0.23
C ALA A 11 -33.96 -33.14 1.28
N LEU A 12 -35.01 -33.78 1.79
CA LEU A 12 -35.12 -34.09 3.21
C LEU A 12 -35.86 -35.42 3.34
N LEU A 13 -35.12 -36.53 3.23
CA LEU A 13 -35.48 -37.89 3.65
C LEU A 13 -34.32 -38.83 3.31
N LEU A 14 -33.29 -38.82 4.14
CA LEU A 14 -32.36 -39.94 4.35
C LEU A 14 -31.77 -39.74 5.75
N SER A 15 -32.54 -40.19 6.74
CA SER A 15 -32.11 -40.32 8.13
C SER A 15 -31.77 -41.78 8.42
N LEU A 16 -30.74 -41.99 9.25
CA LEU A 16 -30.50 -43.15 10.13
C LEU A 16 -29.68 -44.33 9.56
N ASN A 17 -28.39 -44.33 9.91
CA ASN A 17 -27.50 -45.44 10.33
C ASN A 17 -26.05 -45.03 9.97
N ALA A 18 -25.03 -45.06 10.82
CA ALA A 18 -24.84 -45.69 12.11
C ALA A 18 -23.77 -44.92 12.89
N CYS A 19 -24.04 -44.69 14.18
CA CYS A 19 -23.06 -44.31 15.19
C CYS A 19 -22.59 -45.62 15.86
N ARG A 20 -21.30 -45.99 15.73
CA ARG A 20 -20.71 -47.10 16.49
C ARG A 20 -19.20 -46.90 16.71
N THR A 21 -18.83 -46.46 17.90
CA THR A 21 -17.68 -46.90 18.72
C THR A 21 -18.13 -46.75 20.19
N PRO A 22 -17.57 -47.48 21.18
CA PRO A 22 -16.33 -48.27 21.17
C PRO A 22 -16.52 -49.73 21.63
N LYS A 23 -15.55 -50.60 21.29
CA LYS A 23 -15.32 -51.86 22.01
C LYS A 23 -13.95 -51.78 22.65
N GLU A 24 -13.94 -51.71 23.97
CA GLU A 24 -12.81 -52.01 24.82
C GLU A 24 -12.40 -53.47 24.61
N THR A 25 -11.11 -53.69 24.35
CA THR A 25 -10.48 -55.00 24.48
C THR A 25 -9.46 -54.92 25.60
N PHE A 26 -9.79 -55.55 26.72
CA PHE A 26 -8.86 -55.89 27.79
C PHE A 26 -7.76 -56.79 27.22
N VAL A 27 -6.49 -56.36 27.37
CA VAL A 27 -5.32 -57.22 27.21
C VAL A 27 -4.61 -57.27 28.56
N ALA A 28 -4.44 -58.50 29.05
CA ALA A 28 -3.83 -58.83 30.34
C ALA A 28 -2.34 -58.44 30.41
N PRO A 29 -1.81 -58.18 31.63
CA PRO A 29 -0.42 -57.75 31.80
C PRO A 29 0.57 -58.90 31.55
N ALA A 30 1.65 -58.61 30.83
CA ALA A 30 2.78 -59.52 30.67
C ALA A 30 3.59 -59.65 32.00
N PRO A 31 4.11 -60.84 32.33
CA PRO A 31 4.75 -61.10 33.61
C PRO A 31 6.16 -60.49 33.73
N VAL A 32 6.47 -60.07 34.96
CA VAL A 32 7.79 -59.60 35.43
C VAL A 32 8.80 -60.75 35.41
N PRO A 33 10.01 -60.57 34.84
CA PRO A 33 11.09 -61.53 35.01
C PRO A 33 11.77 -61.38 36.38
N THR A 34 11.86 -62.48 37.12
CA THR A 34 12.64 -62.67 38.36
C THR A 34 14.15 -62.76 38.09
N PRO A 35 15.01 -62.42 39.08
CA PRO A 35 16.47 -62.38 38.89
C PRO A 35 17.11 -63.78 38.96
N PRO A 36 18.24 -64.02 38.27
CA PRO A 36 19.02 -65.24 38.44
C PRO A 36 20.05 -65.15 39.61
N PRO A 37 20.57 -66.30 40.10
CA PRO A 37 21.30 -66.47 41.38
C PRO A 37 22.84 -66.23 41.25
N PRO A 38 23.63 -66.36 42.36
CA PRO A 38 24.97 -65.79 42.47
C PRO A 38 26.13 -66.68 41.98
N SER A 39 27.17 -65.97 41.53
CA SER A 39 28.63 -66.22 41.51
C SER A 39 29.21 -67.62 41.22
N GLU A 40 30.07 -67.68 40.21
CA GLU A 40 31.26 -68.56 40.18
C GLU A 40 32.56 -67.74 40.12
N GLU A 41 33.57 -68.31 40.74
CA GLU A 41 34.87 -67.76 41.13
C GLU A 41 35.96 -68.23 40.15
N ARG A 42 36.83 -67.30 39.72
CA ARG A 42 38.29 -67.46 39.44
C ARG A 42 38.77 -66.67 38.21
N ALA A 43 39.68 -65.74 38.46
CA ALA A 43 41.11 -65.89 38.17
C ALA A 43 41.76 -64.50 38.04
N VAL A 44 42.71 -64.23 38.93
CA VAL A 44 43.60 -63.05 38.91
C VAL A 44 44.60 -63.20 37.76
N PRO A 45 44.90 -62.12 37.01
CA PRO A 45 46.32 -61.75 36.96
C PRO A 45 46.58 -60.23 36.98
N THR A 46 47.70 -59.92 37.64
CA THR A 46 48.64 -58.82 37.42
C THR A 46 48.22 -57.36 37.64
N VAL A 47 48.89 -56.79 38.64
CA VAL A 47 48.92 -55.38 39.05
C VAL A 47 49.41 -54.49 37.91
N ALA A 48 48.56 -53.54 37.50
CA ALA A 48 48.94 -52.36 36.72
C ALA A 48 48.48 -51.11 37.48
N ALA A 49 49.30 -50.06 37.42
CA ALA A 49 49.23 -48.85 38.24
C ALA A 49 47.86 -48.14 38.25
N ALA A 50 47.50 -47.60 39.42
CA ALA A 50 46.26 -46.87 39.66
C ALA A 50 46.13 -45.61 38.76
N PRO A 51 45.00 -45.40 38.07
CA PRO A 51 44.65 -44.10 37.53
C PRO A 51 44.00 -43.24 38.61
N VAL A 52 44.33 -41.95 38.57
CA VAL A 52 43.76 -40.89 39.41
C VAL A 52 42.24 -40.91 39.28
N ILE A 53 41.54 -41.06 40.41
CA ILE A 53 40.08 -40.87 40.49
C ILE A 53 39.82 -39.38 40.30
N THR A 54 39.45 -38.97 39.08
CA THR A 54 38.83 -37.68 38.84
C THR A 54 37.40 -37.73 39.39
N THR A 55 37.06 -36.77 40.24
CA THR A 55 35.70 -36.52 40.70
C THR A 55 34.72 -36.49 39.52
N PRO A 56 33.49 -37.03 39.64
CA PRO A 56 32.49 -36.85 38.60
C PRO A 56 32.26 -35.35 38.41
N ASP A 57 32.37 -34.87 37.17
CA ASP A 57 31.98 -33.52 36.79
C ASP A 57 30.57 -33.25 37.36
N GLU A 58 30.43 -32.14 38.09
CA GLU A 58 29.11 -31.59 38.43
C GLU A 58 28.26 -31.54 37.16
N PRO A 59 26.96 -31.88 37.22
CA PRO A 59 26.08 -31.68 36.08
C PRO A 59 26.16 -30.20 35.69
N LYS A 60 26.83 -29.91 34.57
CA LYS A 60 26.86 -28.59 33.97
C LYS A 60 25.41 -28.24 33.67
N PHE A 61 24.80 -27.44 34.55
CA PHE A 61 23.54 -26.80 34.25
C PHE A 61 23.71 -26.11 32.90
N PRO A 62 22.86 -26.38 31.91
CA PRO A 62 22.95 -25.70 30.64
C PRO A 62 22.90 -24.20 30.94
N VAL A 63 23.96 -23.49 30.55
CA VAL A 63 23.99 -22.02 30.59
C VAL A 63 22.71 -21.55 29.90
N PRO A 64 21.87 -20.71 30.54
CA PRO A 64 20.66 -20.22 29.91
C PRO A 64 21.02 -19.66 28.54
N ALA A 65 20.45 -20.24 27.48
CA ALA A 65 20.71 -19.79 26.12
C ALA A 65 20.40 -18.29 26.07
N GLU A 66 21.32 -17.49 25.51
CA GLU A 66 21.14 -16.05 25.39
C GLU A 66 19.79 -15.75 24.72
N SER A 67 18.99 -14.89 25.35
CA SER A 67 17.60 -14.65 24.95
C SER A 67 17.54 -13.96 23.60
N LYS A 68 17.08 -14.69 22.58
CA LYS A 68 16.82 -14.16 21.22
C LYS A 68 15.51 -13.37 21.10
N LEU A 69 14.77 -13.16 22.19
CA LEU A 69 13.51 -12.41 22.15
C LEU A 69 13.73 -11.01 21.54
N LYS A 70 13.10 -10.76 20.40
CA LYS A 70 13.17 -9.50 19.64
C LYS A 70 11.87 -9.33 18.84
N LEU A 71 11.41 -8.10 18.70
CA LEU A 71 10.36 -7.73 17.75
C LEU A 71 10.96 -6.94 16.57
N PRO A 72 10.30 -6.93 15.40
CA PRO A 72 10.70 -6.08 14.30
C PRO A 72 10.71 -4.59 14.68
N ALA A 73 11.54 -3.79 14.02
CA ALA A 73 11.76 -2.38 14.35
C ALA A 73 10.51 -1.48 14.20
N ILE A 74 9.47 -1.95 13.51
CA ILE A 74 8.17 -1.27 13.47
C ILE A 74 7.48 -1.24 14.85
N PHE A 75 7.82 -2.16 15.76
CA PHE A 75 7.39 -2.10 17.15
C PHE A 75 8.37 -1.23 17.95
N SER A 76 7.93 -0.05 18.34
CA SER A 76 8.68 0.90 19.17
C SER A 76 7.72 1.72 20.05
N ASP A 77 8.27 2.50 20.99
CA ASP A 77 7.49 3.46 21.77
C ASP A 77 6.68 4.40 20.86
N ASN A 78 5.56 4.93 21.36
CA ASN A 78 4.66 5.84 20.65
C ASN A 78 3.89 5.22 19.46
N MET A 79 3.95 3.90 19.25
CA MET A 79 3.25 3.26 18.13
C MET A 79 1.73 3.28 18.27
N VAL A 80 1.05 3.06 17.14
CA VAL A 80 -0.41 2.87 17.09
C VAL A 80 -0.70 1.46 16.59
N LEU A 81 -1.42 0.67 17.37
CA LEU A 81 -1.93 -0.64 16.97
C LEU A 81 -3.33 -0.49 16.36
N GLN A 82 -3.58 -1.18 15.24
CA GLN A 82 -4.86 -1.09 14.53
C GLN A 82 -6.04 -1.57 15.39
N GLN A 83 -7.09 -0.76 15.47
CA GLN A 83 -8.32 -1.11 16.17
C GLN A 83 -9.24 -2.01 15.33
N GLY A 84 -10.20 -2.67 15.99
CA GLY A 84 -11.31 -3.33 15.30
C GLY A 84 -10.95 -4.58 14.50
N MET A 85 -9.75 -5.14 14.69
CA MET A 85 -9.31 -6.38 14.06
C MET A 85 -8.56 -7.30 15.03
N SER A 86 -8.18 -8.49 14.58
CA SER A 86 -7.17 -9.32 15.24
C SER A 86 -5.78 -8.78 14.91
N VAL A 87 -5.15 -8.09 15.84
CA VAL A 87 -3.88 -7.39 15.62
C VAL A 87 -2.71 -8.36 15.79
N PRO A 88 -1.94 -8.62 14.73
CA PRO A 88 -0.77 -9.47 14.83
C PRO A 88 0.35 -8.75 15.59
N VAL A 89 0.92 -9.44 16.57
CA VAL A 89 2.19 -9.08 17.21
C VAL A 89 3.12 -10.27 17.03
N TRP A 90 4.31 -10.03 16.46
CA TRP A 90 5.22 -11.10 16.07
C TRP A 90 6.66 -10.73 16.33
N GLY A 91 7.52 -11.74 16.31
CA GLY A 91 8.94 -11.55 16.44
C GLY A 91 9.71 -12.85 16.42
N TRP A 92 10.90 -12.77 17.00
CA TRP A 92 11.82 -13.89 17.14
C TRP A 92 12.06 -14.17 18.62
N ALA A 93 12.28 -15.45 18.95
CA ALA A 93 12.65 -15.91 20.28
C ALA A 93 13.21 -17.35 20.17
N ASN A 94 13.67 -17.92 21.28
CA ASN A 94 14.18 -19.30 21.28
C ASN A 94 13.01 -20.30 21.15
N ASP A 95 13.19 -21.38 20.41
CA ASP A 95 12.16 -22.43 20.29
C ASP A 95 11.90 -23.08 21.66
N GLY A 96 10.62 -23.39 21.93
CA GLY A 96 10.18 -23.98 23.20
C GLY A 96 9.94 -22.97 24.34
N GLU A 97 10.37 -21.71 24.19
CA GLU A 97 10.03 -20.62 25.10
C GLU A 97 8.53 -20.27 25.03
N VAL A 98 7.94 -19.77 26.13
CA VAL A 98 6.59 -19.18 26.07
C VAL A 98 6.74 -17.67 26.01
N VAL A 99 6.36 -17.07 24.88
CA VAL A 99 6.31 -15.63 24.71
C VAL A 99 4.88 -15.16 24.96
N SER A 100 4.70 -14.22 25.88
CA SER A 100 3.41 -13.63 26.24
C SER A 100 3.40 -12.14 25.93
N VAL A 101 2.34 -11.66 25.27
CA VAL A 101 2.12 -10.24 24.95
C VAL A 101 0.93 -9.75 25.77
N SER A 102 1.12 -8.65 26.50
CA SER A 102 0.07 -7.98 27.27
C SER A 102 -0.14 -6.53 26.83
N PHE A 103 -1.39 -6.16 26.57
CA PHE A 103 -1.80 -4.82 26.16
C PHE A 103 -3.32 -4.66 26.25
N ALA A 104 -3.84 -3.49 26.66
CA ALA A 104 -5.27 -3.17 26.71
C ALA A 104 -6.09 -4.23 27.48
N GLY A 105 -5.58 -4.65 28.65
CA GLY A 105 -6.20 -5.66 29.51
C GLY A 105 -6.20 -7.10 28.96
N GLN A 106 -5.54 -7.36 27.83
CA GLN A 106 -5.40 -8.68 27.24
C GLN A 106 -4.01 -9.25 27.51
N THR A 107 -3.92 -10.56 27.69
CA THR A 107 -2.67 -11.32 27.66
C THR A 107 -2.83 -12.53 26.75
N VAL A 108 -1.97 -12.66 25.74
CA VAL A 108 -1.97 -13.76 24.77
C VAL A 108 -0.55 -14.32 24.64
N SER A 109 -0.43 -15.63 24.42
CA SER A 109 0.88 -16.28 24.40
C SER A 109 1.03 -17.22 23.21
N ALA A 110 2.27 -17.39 22.75
CA ALA A 110 2.66 -18.37 21.75
C ALA A 110 4.01 -18.99 22.10
N THR A 111 4.23 -20.19 21.58
CA THR A 111 5.54 -20.85 21.62
C THR A 111 6.22 -20.69 20.26
N PRO A 112 7.43 -20.11 20.19
CA PRO A 112 8.15 -19.96 18.94
C PRO A 112 8.41 -21.31 18.27
N ARG A 113 8.36 -21.30 16.93
CA ARG A 113 8.75 -22.42 16.05
C ARG A 113 9.67 -21.89 14.97
N ASN A 114 10.80 -22.57 14.75
CA ASN A 114 11.84 -22.12 13.81
C ASN A 114 12.31 -20.68 14.12
N GLY A 115 12.39 -20.36 15.40
CA GLY A 115 12.82 -19.06 15.92
C GLY A 115 11.81 -17.93 15.75
N LYS A 116 10.58 -18.20 15.31
CA LYS A 116 9.53 -17.19 15.07
C LYS A 116 8.28 -17.46 15.89
N TRP A 117 7.62 -16.41 16.34
CA TRP A 117 6.33 -16.49 17.02
C TRP A 117 5.40 -15.37 16.55
N MET A 118 4.10 -15.60 16.71
CA MET A 118 3.06 -14.61 16.46
C MET A 118 1.88 -14.88 17.39
N VAL A 119 1.29 -13.81 17.91
CA VAL A 119 0.04 -13.81 18.67
C VAL A 119 -0.90 -12.76 18.09
N TYR A 120 -2.17 -12.83 18.46
CA TYR A 120 -3.19 -11.90 18.00
C TYR A 120 -3.93 -11.27 19.19
N LEU A 121 -3.83 -9.96 19.33
CA LEU A 121 -4.67 -9.18 20.25
C LEU A 121 -6.03 -8.95 19.60
N LYS A 122 -7.12 -9.22 20.32
CA LYS A 122 -8.46 -9.21 19.71
C LYS A 122 -9.14 -7.86 19.90
N ASN A 123 -9.63 -7.28 18.80
CA ASN A 123 -10.62 -6.18 18.80
C ASN A 123 -10.24 -5.03 19.73
N LEU A 124 -9.02 -4.51 19.59
CA LEU A 124 -8.55 -3.35 20.33
C LEU A 124 -9.52 -2.18 20.13
N LYS A 125 -9.71 -1.39 21.19
CA LYS A 125 -10.55 -0.19 21.20
C LYS A 125 -9.67 1.05 21.41
N PRO A 126 -10.00 2.18 20.77
CA PRO A 126 -9.32 3.44 21.04
C PRO A 126 -9.41 3.79 22.52
N GLY A 127 -8.32 4.31 23.07
CA GLY A 127 -8.21 4.63 24.49
C GLY A 127 -6.94 5.42 24.79
N GLU A 128 -6.66 5.58 26.08
CA GLU A 128 -5.46 6.25 26.57
C GLU A 128 -4.19 5.45 26.21
N PRO A 129 -3.02 6.11 26.16
CA PRO A 129 -1.76 5.40 25.95
C PRO A 129 -1.48 4.39 27.06
N GLU A 130 -1.09 3.17 26.67
CA GLU A 130 -0.73 2.09 27.58
C GLU A 130 0.68 1.54 27.24
N THR A 131 1.20 0.66 28.10
CA THR A 131 2.46 -0.05 27.85
C THR A 131 2.17 -1.43 27.27
N LEU A 132 2.68 -1.71 26.06
CA LEU A 132 2.70 -3.07 25.52
C LEU A 132 3.90 -3.82 26.10
N THR A 133 3.64 -4.92 26.78
CA THR A 133 4.67 -5.76 27.42
C THR A 133 4.79 -7.09 26.69
N VAL A 134 6.00 -7.46 26.26
CA VAL A 134 6.31 -8.78 25.71
C VAL A 134 7.27 -9.50 26.64
N SER A 135 6.79 -10.57 27.27
CA SER A 135 7.53 -11.34 28.26
C SER A 135 7.87 -12.72 27.73
N GLY A 136 9.13 -13.09 27.85
CA GLY A 136 9.66 -14.42 27.65
C GLY A 136 10.78 -14.68 28.67
N VAL A 137 11.95 -15.17 28.24
CA VAL A 137 13.16 -15.26 29.07
C VAL A 137 13.62 -13.87 29.52
N LYS A 138 13.38 -12.84 28.70
CA LYS A 138 13.48 -11.43 29.07
C LYS A 138 12.15 -10.72 28.82
N THR A 139 12.00 -9.51 29.36
CA THR A 139 10.83 -8.66 29.11
C THR A 139 11.22 -7.45 28.27
N LEU A 140 10.43 -7.19 27.23
CA LEU A 140 10.47 -5.99 26.40
C LEU A 140 9.23 -5.15 26.73
N GLN A 141 9.41 -3.84 26.86
CA GLN A 141 8.32 -2.89 27.10
C GLN A 141 8.36 -1.80 26.03
N PHE A 142 7.19 -1.50 25.48
CA PHE A 142 6.96 -0.38 24.58
C PHE A 142 5.92 0.52 25.23
N THR A 143 6.27 1.78 25.41
CA THR A 143 5.51 2.77 26.17
C THR A 143 4.77 3.72 25.23
N ASN A 144 3.74 4.40 25.77
CA ASN A 144 2.92 5.35 25.02
C ASN A 144 2.26 4.72 23.77
N VAL A 145 1.83 3.46 23.88
CA VAL A 145 1.21 2.71 22.78
C VAL A 145 -0.28 3.01 22.76
N LEU A 146 -0.79 3.41 21.60
CA LEU A 146 -2.21 3.70 21.38
C LEU A 146 -2.86 2.58 20.56
N ALA A 147 -4.16 2.37 20.77
CA ALA A 147 -5.00 1.67 19.79
C ALA A 147 -5.76 2.70 18.95
N GLY A 148 -5.79 2.53 17.64
CA GLY A 148 -6.36 3.53 16.71
C GLY A 148 -6.38 3.05 15.27
N GLU A 149 -6.40 3.97 14.31
CA GLU A 149 -6.37 3.64 12.88
C GLU A 149 -4.96 3.78 12.32
N VAL A 150 -4.47 2.78 11.62
CA VAL A 150 -3.13 2.75 11.04
C VAL A 150 -3.24 2.77 9.52
N TRP A 151 -2.57 3.73 8.89
CA TRP A 151 -2.57 3.91 7.44
C TRP A 151 -1.15 3.91 6.89
N VAL A 152 -0.96 3.25 5.74
CA VAL A 152 0.31 3.30 5.00
C VAL A 152 0.22 4.40 3.95
N CYS A 153 1.16 5.34 3.99
CA CYS A 153 1.34 6.40 3.01
C CYS A 153 2.46 5.98 2.04
N SER A 154 2.10 5.63 0.80
CA SER A 154 3.06 5.05 -0.15
C SER A 154 2.98 5.66 -1.55
N GLY A 155 4.03 5.40 -2.33
CA GLY A 155 4.15 5.84 -3.71
C GLY A 155 5.48 6.52 -3.96
N GLN A 156 5.49 7.50 -4.86
CA GLN A 156 6.71 8.18 -5.28
C GLN A 156 6.81 9.61 -4.73
N SER A 157 7.51 10.50 -5.44
CA SER A 157 7.96 11.81 -4.97
C SER A 157 6.83 12.73 -4.51
N ASN A 158 5.65 12.62 -5.12
CA ASN A 158 4.48 13.40 -4.72
C ASN A 158 3.86 12.94 -3.40
N MET A 159 3.95 11.64 -3.05
CA MET A 159 3.65 11.15 -1.70
C MET A 159 4.79 11.49 -0.72
N GLU A 160 6.05 11.32 -1.15
CA GLU A 160 7.23 11.60 -0.33
C GLU A 160 7.36 13.09 0.04
N TRP A 161 6.75 13.98 -0.75
CA TRP A 161 6.90 15.43 -0.66
C TRP A 161 6.78 15.93 0.78
N ALA A 162 7.90 16.38 1.34
CA ALA A 162 7.98 16.77 2.74
C ALA A 162 7.10 17.98 3.06
N LEU A 163 6.51 18.00 4.26
CA LEU A 163 5.62 19.07 4.72
C LEU A 163 6.26 20.46 4.61
N PHE A 164 7.55 20.60 4.95
CA PHE A 164 8.25 21.88 4.83
C PHE A 164 8.41 22.42 3.40
N LYS A 165 8.20 21.57 2.38
CA LYS A 165 8.24 21.95 0.97
C LYS A 165 6.83 22.21 0.40
N ALA A 166 5.78 21.99 1.18
CA ALA A 166 4.42 22.26 0.74
C ALA A 166 4.19 23.77 0.58
N HIS A 167 3.11 24.14 -0.08
CA HIS A 167 2.65 25.54 -0.15
C HIS A 167 2.21 26.01 1.24
N GLU A 168 2.72 27.18 1.67
CA GLU A 168 2.40 27.82 2.97
C GLU A 168 2.46 26.87 4.17
N PRO A 169 3.61 26.19 4.41
CA PRO A 169 3.69 25.10 5.36
C PRO A 169 3.79 25.54 6.83
N GLU A 170 4.09 26.83 7.09
CA GLU A 170 4.48 27.33 8.40
C GLU A 170 3.40 27.09 9.46
N ALA A 171 2.16 27.51 9.18
CA ALA A 171 1.06 27.33 10.11
C ALA A 171 0.74 25.85 10.35
N ALA A 172 0.86 25.01 9.32
CA ALA A 172 0.62 23.58 9.44
C ALA A 172 1.68 22.88 10.30
N ILE A 173 2.94 23.31 10.23
CA ILE A 173 4.05 22.81 11.02
C ILE A 173 3.96 23.33 12.45
N THR A 174 3.82 24.64 12.66
CA THR A 174 3.79 25.24 14.00
C THR A 174 2.64 24.68 14.85
N ASN A 175 1.49 24.40 14.25
CA ASN A 175 0.30 23.89 14.95
C ASN A 175 0.17 22.35 14.88
N SER A 176 1.24 21.62 14.55
CA SER A 176 1.18 20.17 14.31
C SER A 176 1.22 19.29 15.56
N SER A 177 1.52 19.87 16.73
CA SER A 177 1.57 19.14 18.00
C SER A 177 0.25 18.44 18.29
N ASN A 178 0.24 17.11 18.18
CA ASN A 178 -0.93 16.28 18.43
C ASN A 178 -0.48 14.90 18.93
N SER A 179 -0.79 14.59 20.19
CA SER A 179 -0.44 13.30 20.81
C SER A 179 -1.31 12.13 20.34
N ALA A 180 -2.39 12.36 19.62
CA ALA A 180 -3.20 11.29 19.01
C ALA A 180 -2.78 10.97 17.57
N LEU A 181 -1.90 11.78 16.97
CA LEU A 181 -1.33 11.52 15.65
C LEU A 181 0.11 11.02 15.79
N ARG A 182 0.42 9.87 15.18
CA ARG A 182 1.74 9.23 15.22
C ARG A 182 2.27 9.02 13.82
N VAL A 183 3.56 9.26 13.63
CA VAL A 183 4.25 9.08 12.35
C VAL A 183 5.40 8.09 12.49
N PHE A 184 5.55 7.24 11.49
CA PHE A 184 6.67 6.32 11.33
C PHE A 184 7.17 6.43 9.89
N GLN A 185 8.47 6.67 9.70
CA GLN A 185 9.06 6.73 8.37
C GLN A 185 9.89 5.47 8.14
N VAL A 186 9.50 4.68 7.14
CA VAL A 186 10.29 3.54 6.67
C VAL A 186 11.53 4.11 5.96
N PRO A 187 12.74 3.76 6.41
CA PRO A 187 13.98 4.15 5.75
C PRO A 187 14.02 3.64 4.31
N HIS A 188 14.60 4.43 3.42
CA HIS A 188 14.85 4.02 2.05
C HIS A 188 15.78 2.80 2.05
N SER A 189 15.27 1.68 1.54
CA SER A 189 16.04 0.43 1.44
C SER A 189 15.68 -0.31 0.17
N LYS A 190 16.71 -0.77 -0.55
CA LYS A 190 16.60 -1.62 -1.72
C LYS A 190 17.04 -3.02 -1.32
N ALA A 191 16.31 -4.05 -1.72
CA ALA A 191 16.70 -5.42 -1.45
C ALA A 191 16.31 -6.37 -2.58
N ASP A 192 17.19 -7.33 -2.87
CA ASP A 192 16.95 -8.35 -3.91
C ASP A 192 15.97 -9.44 -3.47
N ILE A 193 15.86 -9.65 -2.16
CA ILE A 193 14.91 -10.58 -1.54
C ILE A 193 14.13 -9.87 -0.43
N PRO A 194 12.89 -10.31 -0.12
CA PRO A 194 12.09 -9.73 0.95
C PRO A 194 12.84 -9.70 2.28
N LEU A 195 13.00 -8.50 2.85
CA LEU A 195 13.57 -8.34 4.19
C LEU A 195 12.52 -8.72 5.24
N SER A 196 12.96 -9.39 6.30
CA SER A 196 12.10 -9.76 7.43
C SER A 196 11.99 -8.70 8.53
N ASP A 197 12.81 -7.65 8.45
CA ASP A 197 12.85 -6.53 9.39
C ASP A 197 13.45 -5.28 8.72
N ILE A 198 13.18 -4.11 9.27
CA ILE A 198 13.86 -2.88 8.90
C ILE A 198 15.24 -2.86 9.58
N SER A 199 16.27 -2.36 8.88
CA SER A 199 17.63 -2.31 9.44
C SER A 199 17.68 -1.53 10.75
N ALA A 200 18.21 -2.15 11.81
CA ALA A 200 18.37 -1.50 13.11
C ALA A 200 19.34 -0.30 13.07
N GLU A 201 20.26 -0.26 12.10
CA GLU A 201 21.21 0.86 11.94
C GLU A 201 20.50 2.18 11.64
N SER A 202 19.35 2.10 10.97
CA SER A 202 18.55 3.28 10.62
C SER A 202 17.69 3.81 11.78
N GLN A 203 17.64 3.08 12.90
CA GLN A 203 16.92 3.45 14.14
C GLN A 203 15.51 4.04 13.89
N PRO A 204 14.67 3.40 13.05
CA PRO A 204 13.34 3.91 12.76
C PRO A 204 12.48 3.79 14.01
N LYS A 205 11.64 4.78 14.26
CA LYS A 205 10.77 4.79 15.44
C LYS A 205 9.48 5.54 15.19
N TRP A 206 8.43 5.13 15.89
CA TRP A 206 7.20 5.90 15.96
C TRP A 206 7.43 7.17 16.75
N GLN A 207 6.87 8.28 16.27
CA GLN A 207 7.00 9.59 16.89
C GLN A 207 5.64 10.26 16.96
N GLU A 208 5.42 11.01 18.03
CA GLU A 208 4.28 11.93 18.11
C GLU A 208 4.35 12.97 17.00
N ALA A 209 3.20 13.39 16.46
CA ALA A 209 3.16 14.54 15.58
C ALA A 209 3.51 15.81 16.36
N ARG A 210 4.61 16.44 15.98
CA ARG A 210 5.18 17.67 16.54
C ARG A 210 5.87 18.43 15.40
N PRO A 211 6.08 19.75 15.51
CA PRO A 211 6.64 20.55 14.42
C PRO A 211 7.91 19.93 13.79
N GLU A 212 8.79 19.44 14.63
CA GLU A 212 10.08 18.82 14.35
C GLU A 212 9.96 17.43 13.71
N THR A 213 8.96 16.64 14.09
CA THR A 213 8.77 15.27 13.57
C THR A 213 7.99 15.25 12.26
N VAL A 214 7.01 16.14 12.09
CA VAL A 214 6.22 16.21 10.85
C VAL A 214 6.88 17.04 9.76
N ARG A 215 7.86 17.90 10.10
CA ARG A 215 8.53 18.79 9.15
C ARG A 215 9.01 18.05 7.89
N GLY A 216 9.72 16.93 8.10
CA GLY A 216 10.28 16.09 7.03
C GLY A 216 9.34 14.98 6.53
N PHE A 217 8.21 14.78 7.20
CA PHE A 217 7.24 13.74 6.85
C PHE A 217 6.42 14.14 5.62
N SER A 218 5.81 13.15 4.96
CA SER A 218 4.88 13.32 3.85
C SER A 218 3.81 14.38 4.16
N ALA A 219 3.77 15.45 3.36
CA ALA A 219 2.76 16.48 3.48
C ALA A 219 1.35 15.92 3.24
N VAL A 220 1.21 15.07 2.22
CA VAL A 220 -0.07 14.42 1.89
C VAL A 220 -0.50 13.50 3.04
N GLY A 221 0.41 12.67 3.55
CA GLY A 221 0.15 11.78 4.68
C GLY A 221 -0.23 12.54 5.95
N TYR A 222 0.52 13.60 6.31
CA TYR A 222 0.22 14.43 7.47
C TYR A 222 -1.16 15.07 7.37
N TYR A 223 -1.48 15.74 6.26
CA TYR A 223 -2.79 16.37 6.09
C TYR A 223 -3.91 15.33 6.07
N PHE A 224 -3.71 14.16 5.46
CA PHE A 224 -4.66 13.06 5.52
C PHE A 224 -4.95 12.63 6.96
N GLY A 225 -3.92 12.31 7.74
CA GLY A 225 -4.08 11.81 9.11
C GLY A 225 -4.66 12.86 10.06
N ARG A 226 -4.23 14.13 9.93
CA ARG A 226 -4.79 15.25 10.71
C ARG A 226 -6.30 15.39 10.48
N GLU A 227 -6.72 15.47 9.21
CA GLU A 227 -8.12 15.65 8.85
C GLU A 227 -8.96 14.43 9.24
N LEU A 228 -8.41 13.23 9.11
CA LEU A 228 -9.11 12.01 9.51
C LEU A 228 -9.28 11.92 11.03
N HIS A 229 -8.23 12.26 11.79
CA HIS A 229 -8.30 12.34 13.25
C HIS A 229 -9.37 13.35 13.70
N GLU A 230 -9.39 14.55 13.12
CA GLU A 230 -10.38 15.59 13.43
C GLU A 230 -11.83 15.13 13.20
N LYS A 231 -12.06 14.23 12.23
CA LYS A 231 -13.41 13.74 11.90
C LYS A 231 -13.81 12.50 12.69
N LEU A 232 -12.88 11.61 13.00
CA LEU A 232 -13.18 10.35 13.69
C LEU A 232 -13.04 10.45 15.22
N GLY A 233 -12.20 11.37 15.72
CA GLY A 233 -11.90 11.49 17.14
C GLY A 233 -11.12 10.31 17.72
N VAL A 234 -10.41 9.54 16.88
CA VAL A 234 -9.60 8.38 17.29
C VAL A 234 -8.12 8.60 16.96
N PRO A 235 -7.17 7.98 17.68
CA PRO A 235 -5.76 8.05 17.33
C PRO A 235 -5.49 7.55 15.91
N ILE A 236 -4.55 8.21 15.20
CA ILE A 236 -4.15 7.86 13.84
C ILE A 236 -2.64 7.61 13.81
N GLY A 237 -2.23 6.44 13.32
CA GLY A 237 -0.86 6.10 12.98
C GLY A 237 -0.62 6.16 11.47
N LEU A 238 0.45 6.81 11.03
CA LEU A 238 0.83 6.95 9.64
C LEU A 238 2.22 6.32 9.40
N ILE A 239 2.28 5.32 8.53
CA ILE A 239 3.53 4.67 8.09
C ILE A 239 3.88 5.21 6.71
N GLN A 240 4.91 6.04 6.60
CA GLN A 240 5.43 6.50 5.31
C GLN A 240 6.41 5.49 4.72
N SER A 241 6.08 4.91 3.57
CA SER A 241 6.95 4.05 2.77
C SER A 241 6.94 4.55 1.33
N THR A 242 7.85 5.48 1.01
CA THR A 242 7.79 6.28 -0.23
C THR A 242 9.17 6.39 -0.85
N TRP A 243 9.28 6.50 -2.18
CA TRP A 243 10.55 6.84 -2.83
C TRP A 243 10.34 7.49 -4.19
N GLY A 244 10.87 8.71 -4.37
CA GLY A 244 10.83 9.48 -5.60
C GLY A 244 11.32 8.78 -6.86
N GLY A 245 10.61 9.03 -7.97
CA GLY A 245 10.98 8.54 -9.30
C GLY A 245 10.71 7.06 -9.56
N THR A 246 10.02 6.36 -8.67
CA THR A 246 9.79 4.92 -8.77
C THR A 246 8.56 4.57 -9.61
N PRO A 247 8.66 3.59 -10.53
CA PRO A 247 7.51 3.04 -11.23
C PRO A 247 6.81 1.97 -10.36
N ALA A 248 5.57 1.59 -10.65
CA ALA A 248 4.77 0.72 -9.78
C ALA A 248 5.38 -0.68 -9.56
N GLU A 249 6.06 -1.23 -10.55
CA GLU A 249 6.63 -2.58 -10.54
C GLU A 249 7.74 -2.79 -9.49
N VAL A 250 8.38 -1.73 -9.00
CA VAL A 250 9.38 -1.88 -7.91
C VAL A 250 8.71 -2.17 -6.57
N TRP A 251 7.41 -1.88 -6.47
CA TRP A 251 6.57 -2.04 -5.29
C TRP A 251 5.76 -3.34 -5.32
N MET A 252 6.03 -4.24 -6.27
CA MET A 252 5.34 -5.52 -6.40
C MET A 252 6.27 -6.71 -6.13
N ARG A 253 5.73 -7.74 -5.50
CA ARG A 253 6.43 -9.00 -5.26
C ARG A 253 6.85 -9.67 -6.58
N HIS A 254 8.06 -10.24 -6.61
CA HIS A 254 8.65 -10.83 -7.81
C HIS A 254 7.74 -11.87 -8.47
N GLU A 255 7.16 -12.78 -7.68
CA GLU A 255 6.32 -13.86 -8.20
C GLU A 255 5.06 -13.34 -8.92
N VAL A 256 4.55 -12.15 -8.55
CA VAL A 256 3.41 -11.56 -9.25
C VAL A 256 3.82 -11.08 -10.64
N LEU A 257 5.00 -10.49 -10.77
CA LEU A 257 5.54 -10.06 -12.06
C LEU A 257 5.97 -11.26 -12.93
N ALA A 258 6.60 -12.27 -12.33
CA ALA A 258 7.15 -13.41 -13.04
C ALA A 258 6.07 -14.36 -13.58
N ASN A 259 4.94 -14.49 -12.87
CA ASN A 259 3.86 -15.41 -13.24
C ASN A 259 2.88 -14.83 -14.28
N ASP A 260 3.01 -13.56 -14.65
CA ASP A 260 2.23 -12.94 -15.72
C ASP A 260 3.10 -12.67 -16.94
N ALA A 261 2.78 -13.27 -18.08
CA ALA A 261 3.57 -13.13 -19.30
C ALA A 261 3.73 -11.68 -19.77
N ARG A 262 2.73 -10.81 -19.50
CA ARG A 262 2.78 -9.39 -19.87
C ARG A 262 3.86 -8.67 -19.06
N TYR A 263 3.90 -8.90 -17.75
CA TYR A 263 4.89 -8.28 -16.86
C TYR A 263 6.27 -8.89 -17.03
N LYS A 264 6.37 -10.21 -17.21
CA LYS A 264 7.64 -10.86 -17.48
C LYS A 264 8.32 -10.22 -18.70
N SER A 265 7.62 -10.12 -19.82
CA SER A 265 8.19 -9.53 -21.04
C SER A 265 8.41 -8.02 -20.91
N ALA A 266 7.41 -7.26 -20.47
CA ALA A 266 7.47 -5.79 -20.51
C ALA A 266 8.24 -5.14 -19.34
N ILE A 267 8.53 -5.90 -18.28
CA ILE A 267 9.21 -5.38 -17.07
C ILE A 267 10.46 -6.18 -16.75
N LEU A 268 10.37 -7.51 -16.59
CA LEU A 268 11.52 -8.29 -16.11
C LEU A 268 12.59 -8.48 -17.19
N ASP A 269 12.19 -8.90 -18.39
CA ASP A 269 13.10 -9.08 -19.51
C ASP A 269 13.64 -7.72 -19.99
N GLU A 270 12.78 -6.71 -20.06
CA GLU A 270 13.14 -5.33 -20.40
C GLU A 270 14.15 -4.72 -19.40
N TYR A 271 14.04 -5.03 -18.10
CA TYR A 271 15.03 -4.58 -17.11
C TYR A 271 16.44 -5.12 -17.42
N VAL A 272 16.57 -6.36 -17.90
CA VAL A 272 17.88 -6.93 -18.27
C VAL A 272 18.50 -6.09 -19.39
N VAL A 273 17.72 -5.75 -20.41
CA VAL A 273 18.15 -4.88 -21.52
C VAL A 273 18.55 -3.49 -21.03
N GLN A 274 17.74 -2.89 -20.16
CA GLN A 274 18.02 -1.56 -19.58
C GLN A 274 19.29 -1.57 -18.71
N ARG A 275 19.57 -2.66 -18.01
CA ARG A 275 20.78 -2.84 -17.21
C ARG A 275 22.03 -2.93 -18.07
N GLU A 276 21.99 -3.72 -19.13
CA GLU A 276 23.09 -3.80 -20.10
C GLU A 276 23.35 -2.43 -20.76
N SER A 277 22.29 -1.71 -21.16
CA SER A 277 22.42 -0.34 -21.69
C SER A 277 23.07 0.61 -20.69
N TYR A 278 22.62 0.57 -19.42
CA TYR A 278 23.18 1.40 -18.36
C TYR A 278 24.66 1.13 -18.11
N GLU A 279 25.09 -0.14 -18.15
CA GLU A 279 26.49 -0.53 -17.94
C GLU A 279 27.39 0.00 -19.07
N ASN A 280 26.91 -0.05 -20.32
CA ASN A 280 27.59 0.58 -21.46
C ASN A 280 27.66 2.11 -21.32
N GLU A 281 26.55 2.76 -20.95
CA GLU A 281 26.51 4.20 -20.72
C GLU A 281 27.43 4.65 -19.58
N LEU A 282 27.56 3.83 -18.53
CA LEU A 282 28.43 4.09 -17.40
C LEU A 282 29.91 4.03 -17.81
N ALA A 283 30.30 3.02 -18.60
CA ALA A 283 31.65 2.93 -19.14
C ALA A 283 31.99 4.15 -20.02
N ASP A 284 31.07 4.55 -20.90
CA ASP A 284 31.19 5.75 -21.73
C ASP A 284 31.33 7.03 -20.89
N PHE A 285 30.55 7.13 -19.81
CA PHE A 285 30.59 8.26 -18.88
C PHE A 285 31.94 8.36 -18.17
N GLU A 286 32.45 7.23 -17.65
CA GLU A 286 33.75 7.17 -16.97
C GLU A 286 34.89 7.56 -17.92
N GLN A 287 34.87 7.07 -19.17
CA GLN A 287 35.83 7.45 -20.19
C GLN A 287 35.79 8.96 -20.48
N LYS A 288 34.59 9.51 -20.76
CA LYS A 288 34.42 10.95 -21.04
C LYS A 288 34.83 11.81 -19.85
N GLN A 289 34.54 11.37 -18.63
CA GLN A 289 34.92 12.09 -17.42
C GLN A 289 36.44 12.20 -17.29
N GLU A 290 37.17 11.12 -17.60
CA GLU A 290 38.63 11.12 -17.59
C GLU A 290 39.23 11.99 -18.72
N GLU A 291 38.67 11.94 -19.93
CA GLU A 291 39.07 12.81 -21.06
C GLU A 291 38.86 14.30 -20.74
N LEU A 292 37.73 14.65 -20.12
CA LEU A 292 37.43 16.02 -19.70
C LEU A 292 38.37 16.49 -18.58
N LYS A 293 38.71 15.60 -17.64
CA LYS A 293 39.73 15.87 -16.60
C LYS A 293 41.09 16.17 -17.22
N LYS A 294 41.55 15.33 -18.15
CA LYS A 294 42.86 15.50 -18.81
C LYS A 294 42.95 16.76 -19.67
N SER A 295 41.86 17.16 -20.30
CA SER A 295 41.81 18.38 -21.12
C SER A 295 41.66 19.68 -20.32
N GLY A 296 41.50 19.61 -18.99
CA GLY A 296 41.25 20.78 -18.15
C GLY A 296 39.87 21.40 -18.36
N SER A 297 38.93 20.65 -18.96
CA SER A 297 37.58 21.14 -19.22
C SER A 297 36.76 21.24 -17.94
N THR A 298 35.96 22.30 -17.81
CA THR A 298 34.99 22.46 -16.71
C THR A 298 33.63 21.80 -17.01
N LYS A 299 33.47 21.23 -18.21
CA LYS A 299 32.25 20.50 -18.58
C LYS A 299 32.14 19.21 -17.77
N LYS A 300 30.92 18.88 -17.35
CA LYS A 300 30.61 17.59 -16.70
C LYS A 300 29.85 16.71 -17.70
N PRO A 301 30.26 15.44 -17.89
CA PRO A 301 29.47 14.52 -18.70
C PRO A 301 28.14 14.23 -18.00
N ILE A 302 27.14 13.83 -18.76
CA ILE A 302 25.82 13.47 -18.23
C ILE A 302 25.97 12.14 -17.49
N THR A 303 25.68 12.14 -16.18
CA THR A 303 25.71 10.92 -15.37
C THR A 303 24.57 9.98 -15.76
N PRO A 304 24.86 8.74 -16.20
CA PRO A 304 23.86 7.73 -16.48
C PRO A 304 23.05 7.41 -15.23
N ARG A 305 21.76 7.12 -15.41
CA ARG A 305 20.87 6.76 -14.30
C ARG A 305 20.61 5.27 -14.34
N ALA A 306 20.93 4.58 -13.25
CA ALA A 306 20.60 3.17 -13.12
C ALA A 306 19.07 2.98 -13.23
N PRO A 307 18.59 2.01 -14.01
CA PRO A 307 17.17 1.68 -14.02
C PRO A 307 16.78 1.11 -12.66
N TRP A 308 15.53 1.33 -12.27
CA TRP A 308 14.98 0.68 -11.09
C TRP A 308 14.91 -0.83 -11.31
N LYS A 309 15.34 -1.60 -10.32
CA LYS A 309 15.17 -3.05 -10.33
C LYS A 309 13.73 -3.37 -9.91
N PRO A 310 12.97 -4.12 -10.72
CA PRO A 310 11.64 -4.58 -10.30
C PRO A 310 11.70 -5.28 -8.94
N THR A 311 10.65 -5.14 -8.13
CA THR A 311 10.52 -5.71 -6.78
C THR A 311 11.44 -5.11 -5.68
N GLU A 312 12.49 -4.35 -6.00
CA GLU A 312 13.52 -4.02 -4.99
C GLU A 312 13.01 -3.20 -3.79
N LEU A 313 11.96 -2.40 -3.96
CA LEU A 313 11.37 -1.60 -2.88
C LEU A 313 10.23 -2.33 -2.16
N TYR A 314 9.50 -3.21 -2.84
CA TYR A 314 8.63 -4.15 -2.15
C TYR A 314 9.45 -4.94 -1.11
N ASN A 315 10.58 -5.49 -1.55
CA ASN A 315 11.46 -6.28 -0.70
C ASN A 315 12.07 -5.49 0.45
N GLY A 316 12.54 -4.26 0.17
CA GLY A 316 13.25 -3.45 1.15
C GLY A 316 12.36 -2.61 2.07
N MET A 317 11.13 -2.28 1.66
CA MET A 317 10.31 -1.28 2.34
C MET A 317 8.85 -1.69 2.61
N ILE A 318 8.32 -2.72 1.95
CA ILE A 318 6.96 -3.23 2.20
C ILE A 318 7.00 -4.55 2.97
N ALA A 319 7.75 -5.54 2.47
CA ALA A 319 7.93 -6.81 3.15
C ALA A 319 8.31 -6.70 4.64
N PRO A 320 9.24 -5.83 5.07
CA PRO A 320 9.63 -5.75 6.49
C PRO A 320 8.58 -5.13 7.42
N ILE A 321 7.51 -4.52 6.87
CA ILE A 321 6.38 -4.02 7.67
C ILE A 321 5.17 -4.98 7.62
N LEU A 322 5.26 -6.08 6.88
CA LEU A 322 4.25 -7.14 6.94
C LEU A 322 4.44 -8.00 8.20
N PRO A 323 3.35 -8.47 8.84
CA PRO A 323 1.94 -8.19 8.54
C PRO A 323 1.36 -7.15 9.53
N TYR A 324 1.97 -5.96 9.72
CA TYR A 324 1.47 -4.99 10.71
C TYR A 324 -0.02 -4.69 10.50
N GLY A 325 -0.81 -4.57 11.58
CA GLY A 325 -2.24 -4.28 11.47
C GLY A 325 -2.47 -2.93 10.80
N ILE A 326 -3.25 -2.88 9.73
CA ILE A 326 -3.57 -1.62 9.01
C ILE A 326 -5.07 -1.50 8.73
N LYS A 327 -5.55 -0.25 8.69
CA LYS A 327 -6.87 0.10 8.17
C LYS A 327 -6.88 0.20 6.66
N GLY A 328 -5.80 0.71 6.06
CA GLY A 328 -5.73 0.90 4.62
C GLY A 328 -4.46 1.59 4.14
N VAL A 329 -4.43 1.88 2.84
CA VAL A 329 -3.31 2.51 2.15
C VAL A 329 -3.78 3.79 1.46
N ILE A 330 -2.98 4.84 1.54
CA ILE A 330 -3.04 5.98 0.62
C ILE A 330 -1.84 5.92 -0.34
N TRP A 331 -2.10 6.07 -1.64
CA TRP A 331 -1.12 5.85 -2.70
C TRP A 331 -1.07 7.02 -3.67
N TYR A 332 0.12 7.58 -3.90
CA TYR A 332 0.30 8.64 -4.90
C TYR A 332 1.52 8.35 -5.76
N GLN A 333 1.23 7.76 -6.93
CA GLN A 333 2.21 7.35 -7.92
C GLN A 333 1.56 7.23 -9.29
N GLY A 334 2.39 7.33 -10.32
CA GLY A 334 2.05 7.02 -11.70
C GLY A 334 2.94 7.75 -12.69
N GLU A 335 3.58 8.85 -12.25
CA GLU A 335 4.37 9.72 -13.12
C GLU A 335 5.53 8.96 -13.80
N SER A 336 6.15 8.01 -13.10
CA SER A 336 7.19 7.16 -13.71
C SER A 336 6.65 6.11 -14.68
N ASN A 337 5.35 5.81 -14.68
CA ASN A 337 4.70 4.92 -15.63
C ASN A 337 3.95 5.67 -16.76
N ALA A 338 3.79 6.99 -16.65
CA ALA A 338 3.17 7.86 -17.69
C ALA A 338 4.14 8.11 -18.86
N ARG A 339 4.55 7.04 -19.54
CA ARG A 339 5.49 7.07 -20.66
C ARG A 339 4.91 6.23 -21.80
N ARG A 340 5.17 6.66 -23.04
CA ARG A 340 4.75 5.94 -24.25
C ARG A 340 5.13 4.45 -24.17
N GLY A 341 4.13 3.58 -24.29
CA GLY A 341 4.27 2.13 -24.21
C GLY A 341 4.08 1.53 -22.82
N SER A 342 4.31 2.29 -21.74
CA SER A 342 4.12 1.83 -20.35
C SER A 342 2.72 2.09 -19.80
N THR A 343 2.02 3.12 -20.30
CA THR A 343 0.71 3.51 -19.77
C THR A 343 -0.36 2.42 -19.93
N ALA A 344 -0.40 1.73 -21.07
CA ALA A 344 -1.33 0.62 -21.29
C ALA A 344 -1.13 -0.52 -20.27
N LEU A 345 0.13 -0.82 -19.92
CA LEU A 345 0.46 -1.83 -18.92
C LEU A 345 0.02 -1.41 -17.51
N TYR A 346 0.05 -0.11 -17.21
CA TYR A 346 -0.36 0.42 -15.91
C TYR A 346 -1.81 0.07 -15.55
N GLY A 347 -2.70 0.06 -16.55
CA GLY A 347 -4.11 -0.29 -16.38
C GLY A 347 -4.37 -1.70 -15.85
N THR A 348 -3.38 -2.60 -15.92
CA THR A 348 -3.45 -3.93 -15.29
C THR A 348 -2.50 -4.03 -14.11
N LEU A 349 -1.29 -3.46 -14.23
CA LEU A 349 -0.25 -3.48 -13.20
C LEU A 349 -0.72 -2.87 -11.88
N PHE A 350 -1.41 -1.72 -11.91
CA PHE A 350 -1.84 -1.06 -10.68
C PHE A 350 -2.95 -1.83 -9.93
N PRO A 351 -4.02 -2.33 -10.60
CA PRO A 351 -4.94 -3.28 -9.98
C PRO A 351 -4.25 -4.51 -9.37
N ASP A 352 -3.25 -5.08 -10.06
CA ASP A 352 -2.53 -6.26 -9.57
C ASP A 352 -1.57 -5.94 -8.43
N LEU A 353 -1.02 -4.73 -8.35
CA LEU A 353 -0.30 -4.24 -7.18
C LEU A 353 -1.21 -4.23 -5.95
N ILE A 354 -2.43 -3.70 -6.07
CA ILE A 354 -3.40 -3.65 -4.97
C ILE A 354 -3.75 -5.07 -4.51
N ARG A 355 -4.00 -5.99 -5.45
CA ARG A 355 -4.28 -7.40 -5.14
C ARG A 355 -3.08 -8.10 -4.50
N ASN A 356 -1.86 -7.82 -4.98
CA ASN A 356 -0.63 -8.35 -4.40
C ASN A 356 -0.49 -7.93 -2.94
N TRP A 357 -0.61 -6.64 -2.64
CA TRP A 357 -0.47 -6.13 -1.28
C TRP A 357 -1.55 -6.70 -0.36
N ARG A 358 -2.81 -6.77 -0.80
CA ARG A 358 -3.89 -7.39 -0.02
C ARG A 358 -3.63 -8.86 0.29
N THR A 359 -3.08 -9.59 -0.68
CA THR A 359 -2.71 -11.01 -0.51
C THR A 359 -1.60 -11.16 0.53
N ASP A 360 -0.57 -10.32 0.45
CA ASP A 360 0.62 -10.47 1.30
C ASP A 360 0.42 -9.93 2.71
N TRP A 361 -0.44 -8.92 2.87
CA TRP A 361 -0.88 -8.46 4.19
C TRP A 361 -1.79 -9.48 4.88
N ASP A 362 -2.60 -10.21 4.11
CA ASP A 362 -3.60 -11.17 4.59
C ASP A 362 -4.58 -10.57 5.63
N GLN A 363 -4.99 -9.33 5.39
CA GLN A 363 -5.94 -8.57 6.24
C GLN A 363 -7.23 -8.23 5.49
N GLY A 364 -7.59 -9.08 4.53
CA GLY A 364 -8.76 -8.90 3.67
C GLY A 364 -8.62 -7.76 2.66
N ALA A 365 -9.75 -7.31 2.13
CA ALA A 365 -9.80 -6.26 1.11
C ALA A 365 -9.75 -4.85 1.74
N PHE A 366 -8.67 -4.53 2.46
CA PHE A 366 -8.53 -3.22 3.08
C PHE A 366 -8.63 -2.06 2.06
N PRO A 367 -9.19 -0.90 2.44
CA PRO A 367 -9.23 0.31 1.64
C PRO A 367 -7.90 0.67 0.98
N PHE A 368 -7.93 0.89 -0.34
CA PHE A 368 -6.78 1.38 -1.10
C PHE A 368 -7.18 2.67 -1.83
N LEU A 369 -6.79 3.81 -1.27
CA LEU A 369 -7.15 5.14 -1.77
C LEU A 369 -5.97 5.73 -2.53
N PHE A 370 -6.21 6.35 -3.67
CA PHE A 370 -5.12 6.88 -4.48
C PHE A 370 -5.42 8.24 -5.08
N VAL A 371 -4.37 8.90 -5.56
CA VAL A 371 -4.45 10.25 -6.14
C VAL A 371 -4.32 10.15 -7.65
N GLN A 372 -5.27 10.75 -8.37
CA GLN A 372 -5.18 10.86 -9.83
C GLN A 372 -4.00 11.78 -10.20
N LEU A 373 -3.25 11.51 -11.27
CA LEU A 373 -2.07 12.33 -11.58
C LEU A 373 -2.38 13.82 -11.73
N ALA A 374 -1.51 14.67 -11.20
CA ALA A 374 -1.62 16.11 -11.31
C ALA A 374 -1.46 16.59 -12.76
N PRO A 375 -2.03 17.75 -13.15
CA PRO A 375 -1.66 18.47 -14.37
C PRO A 375 -0.16 18.79 -14.40
N PHE A 376 0.50 18.49 -15.51
CA PHE A 376 1.93 18.77 -15.72
C PHE A 376 2.22 19.05 -17.20
N LYS A 377 3.27 19.82 -17.49
CA LYS A 377 3.68 20.34 -18.81
C LYS A 377 2.82 21.47 -19.36
N ALA A 378 3.27 22.06 -20.47
CA ALA A 378 2.63 23.17 -21.13
C ALA A 378 1.21 22.83 -21.62
N ILE A 379 0.29 23.76 -21.40
CA ILE A 379 -1.07 23.69 -21.95
C ILE A 379 -1.02 23.67 -23.48
N GLN A 380 -1.73 22.73 -24.07
CA GLN A 380 -1.79 22.58 -25.53
C GLN A 380 -2.97 23.37 -26.12
N PRO A 381 -2.77 24.09 -27.24
CA PRO A 381 -3.84 24.87 -27.85
C PRO A 381 -4.91 24.02 -28.54
N ASN A 382 -4.58 22.78 -28.90
CA ASN A 382 -5.47 21.84 -29.61
C ASN A 382 -5.54 20.50 -28.87
N PRO A 383 -6.65 19.75 -28.97
CA PRO A 383 -6.73 18.40 -28.45
C PRO A 383 -5.65 17.49 -29.08
N MET A 384 -5.05 16.62 -28.29
CA MET A 384 -4.07 15.64 -28.76
C MET A 384 -4.09 14.38 -27.90
N GLU A 385 -3.41 13.34 -28.36
CA GLU A 385 -3.14 12.15 -27.55
C GLU A 385 -2.24 12.51 -26.35
N SER A 386 -2.41 11.78 -25.25
CA SER A 386 -1.71 12.05 -24.00
C SER A 386 -1.57 10.78 -23.18
N ASP A 387 -0.34 10.27 -23.11
CA ASP A 387 0.03 9.16 -22.21
C ASP A 387 -0.33 9.47 -20.75
N TRP A 388 -0.35 10.76 -20.38
CA TRP A 388 -0.69 11.22 -19.05
C TRP A 388 -2.20 11.13 -18.78
N ALA A 389 -3.02 11.48 -19.76
CA ALA A 389 -4.48 11.33 -19.69
C ALA A 389 -4.89 9.85 -19.69
N GLU A 390 -4.25 9.03 -20.52
CA GLU A 390 -4.43 7.57 -20.49
C GLU A 390 -4.12 6.99 -19.10
N LEU A 391 -3.07 7.46 -18.42
CA LEU A 391 -2.75 6.99 -17.08
C LEU A 391 -3.81 7.43 -16.06
N ARG A 392 -4.31 8.68 -16.17
CA ARG A 392 -5.43 9.15 -15.34
C ARG A 392 -6.69 8.31 -15.56
N ASP A 393 -6.96 7.88 -16.79
CA ASP A 393 -8.08 6.97 -17.07
C ASP A 393 -7.83 5.58 -16.48
N ALA A 394 -6.61 5.03 -16.58
CA ALA A 394 -6.25 3.77 -15.92
C ALA A 394 -6.46 3.82 -14.39
N GLN A 395 -6.14 4.95 -13.75
CA GLN A 395 -6.46 5.20 -12.34
C GLN A 395 -7.98 5.22 -12.10
N LEU A 396 -8.76 5.88 -12.97
CA LEU A 396 -10.22 5.85 -12.90
C LEU A 396 -10.78 4.43 -13.07
N GLN A 397 -10.33 3.66 -14.07
CA GLN A 397 -10.80 2.28 -14.31
C GLN A 397 -10.45 1.35 -13.15
N THR A 398 -9.36 1.62 -12.41
CA THR A 398 -9.03 0.88 -11.19
C THR A 398 -10.15 0.99 -10.16
N THR A 399 -10.76 2.17 -9.99
CA THR A 399 -11.91 2.34 -9.07
C THR A 399 -13.14 1.54 -9.45
N ARG A 400 -13.28 1.19 -10.73
CA ARG A 400 -14.44 0.45 -11.26
C ARG A 400 -14.25 -1.06 -11.21
N THR A 401 -12.99 -1.52 -11.16
CA THR A 401 -12.63 -2.95 -11.31
C THR A 401 -12.04 -3.54 -10.04
N VAL A 402 -11.62 -2.71 -9.08
CA VAL A 402 -11.06 -3.16 -7.81
C VAL A 402 -11.91 -2.63 -6.65
N PRO A 403 -12.54 -3.50 -5.84
CA PRO A 403 -13.40 -3.08 -4.75
C PRO A 403 -12.60 -2.42 -3.62
N ASN A 404 -13.31 -1.67 -2.76
CA ASN A 404 -12.76 -0.93 -1.63
C ASN A 404 -11.60 -0.01 -2.05
N THR A 405 -11.81 0.72 -3.15
CA THR A 405 -10.88 1.73 -3.65
C THR A 405 -11.58 3.09 -3.77
N GLY A 406 -10.79 4.15 -3.81
CA GLY A 406 -11.27 5.51 -4.02
C GLY A 406 -10.17 6.36 -4.63
N MET A 407 -10.55 7.35 -5.45
CA MET A 407 -9.59 8.18 -6.17
C MET A 407 -9.82 9.66 -5.89
N ALA A 408 -8.80 10.35 -5.40
CA ALA A 408 -8.80 11.80 -5.26
C ALA A 408 -8.47 12.42 -6.62
N VAL A 409 -9.46 13.07 -7.24
CA VAL A 409 -9.25 13.88 -8.45
C VAL A 409 -8.57 15.19 -8.05
N ILE A 410 -7.51 15.56 -8.78
CA ILE A 410 -6.69 16.75 -8.50
C ILE A 410 -6.30 17.52 -9.77
N THR A 411 -7.17 17.52 -10.78
CA THR A 411 -6.98 18.26 -12.04
C THR A 411 -6.92 19.78 -11.86
N ASP A 412 -7.27 20.27 -10.67
CA ASP A 412 -7.14 21.66 -10.23
C ASP A 412 -5.81 21.97 -9.51
N ILE A 413 -4.95 20.97 -9.29
CA ILE A 413 -3.73 21.06 -8.48
C ILE A 413 -2.53 20.60 -9.29
N GLY A 414 -2.14 21.38 -10.31
CA GLY A 414 -0.98 21.10 -11.14
C GLY A 414 -0.10 22.30 -11.42
N ASP A 415 1.03 22.08 -12.07
CA ASP A 415 2.01 23.11 -12.44
C ASP A 415 2.58 22.81 -13.83
N GLU A 416 2.62 23.81 -14.72
CA GLU A 416 3.05 23.62 -16.11
C GLU A 416 4.56 23.30 -16.23
N LYS A 417 5.34 23.67 -15.20
CA LYS A 417 6.80 23.62 -15.21
C LYS A 417 7.37 22.65 -14.19
N ASP A 418 6.61 22.30 -13.15
CA ASP A 418 7.02 21.32 -12.14
C ASP A 418 6.02 20.16 -12.05
N ILE A 419 6.55 18.94 -12.08
CA ILE A 419 5.78 17.71 -11.90
C ILE A 419 5.31 17.52 -10.43
N HIS A 420 5.84 18.34 -9.51
CA HIS A 420 5.53 18.30 -8.09
C HIS A 420 4.72 19.53 -7.64
N PRO A 421 3.39 19.54 -7.80
CA PRO A 421 2.59 20.66 -7.32
C PRO A 421 2.71 20.79 -5.80
N THR A 422 2.99 22.01 -5.31
CA THR A 422 3.29 22.25 -3.89
C THR A 422 2.06 22.28 -2.99
N LYS A 423 0.86 22.48 -3.54
CA LYS A 423 -0.41 22.50 -2.79
C LYS A 423 -0.85 21.09 -2.37
N LYS A 424 -0.27 20.54 -1.30
CA LYS A 424 -0.56 19.19 -0.80
C LYS A 424 -1.78 19.07 0.13
N LEU A 425 -2.21 20.17 0.75
CA LEU A 425 -3.33 20.18 1.69
C LEU A 425 -4.65 19.67 1.08
N PRO A 426 -5.10 20.15 -0.10
CA PRO A 426 -6.36 19.66 -0.67
C PRO A 426 -6.30 18.18 -1.05
N VAL A 427 -5.11 17.67 -1.42
CA VAL A 427 -4.88 16.25 -1.72
C VAL A 427 -5.15 15.39 -0.48
N GLY A 428 -4.52 15.75 0.66
CA GLY A 428 -4.73 15.04 1.94
C GLY A 428 -6.19 15.11 2.40
N LYS A 429 -6.84 16.27 2.27
CA LYS A 429 -8.27 16.45 2.59
C LYS A 429 -9.19 15.56 1.75
N ARG A 430 -8.95 15.47 0.43
CA ARG A 430 -9.75 14.62 -0.47
C ARG A 430 -9.55 13.14 -0.16
N LEU A 431 -8.33 12.71 0.18
CA LEU A 431 -8.09 11.34 0.64
C LEU A 431 -8.79 11.04 1.98
N ALA A 432 -8.80 11.98 2.94
CA ALA A 432 -9.50 11.79 4.21
C ALA A 432 -11.02 11.71 4.01
N LEU A 433 -11.57 12.53 3.09
CA LEU A 433 -12.97 12.46 2.70
C LEU A 433 -13.33 11.10 2.05
N LEU A 434 -12.45 10.58 1.19
CA LEU A 434 -12.59 9.24 0.62
C LEU A 434 -12.52 8.15 1.67
N ALA A 435 -11.61 8.25 2.65
CA ALA A 435 -11.52 7.29 3.74
C ALA A 435 -12.83 7.21 4.52
N ARG A 436 -13.41 8.36 4.90
CA ARG A 436 -14.72 8.42 5.58
C ARG A 436 -15.81 7.63 4.84
N ALA A 437 -15.91 7.81 3.52
CA ALA A 437 -16.90 7.09 2.72
C ALA A 437 -16.54 5.60 2.52
N VAL A 438 -15.32 5.29 2.07
CA VAL A 438 -14.92 3.94 1.61
C VAL A 438 -14.54 3.04 2.78
N ALA A 439 -13.83 3.56 3.78
CA ALA A 439 -13.27 2.78 4.89
C ALA A 439 -14.19 2.72 6.12
N TYR A 440 -15.04 3.74 6.30
CA TYR A 440 -15.95 3.87 7.45
C TYR A 440 -17.43 3.88 7.06
N GLY A 441 -17.75 3.83 5.77
CA GLY A 441 -19.13 3.70 5.29
C GLY A 441 -20.00 4.94 5.51
N GLU A 442 -19.39 6.11 5.74
CA GLU A 442 -20.13 7.36 5.90
C GLU A 442 -20.87 7.72 4.60
N LYS A 443 -22.16 8.05 4.73
CA LYS A 443 -23.01 8.46 3.61
C LYS A 443 -22.82 9.94 3.30
N ILE A 444 -21.68 10.28 2.71
CA ILE A 444 -21.29 11.65 2.36
C ILE A 444 -20.86 11.75 0.89
N VAL A 445 -20.98 12.95 0.31
CA VAL A 445 -20.41 13.24 -1.01
C VAL A 445 -18.89 13.28 -0.87
N HIS A 446 -18.21 12.36 -1.54
CA HIS A 446 -16.78 12.10 -1.38
C HIS A 446 -15.98 12.11 -2.68
N SER A 447 -16.66 12.27 -3.81
CA SER A 447 -16.04 12.36 -5.14
C SER A 447 -16.75 13.46 -5.94
N GLY A 448 -16.02 14.04 -6.90
CA GLY A 448 -16.60 14.91 -7.92
C GLY A 448 -17.28 14.10 -9.03
N PRO A 449 -17.85 14.76 -10.04
CA PRO A 449 -18.55 14.09 -11.13
C PRO A 449 -17.67 13.05 -11.85
N VAL A 450 -18.16 11.83 -11.98
CA VAL A 450 -17.50 10.74 -12.71
C VAL A 450 -18.37 10.33 -13.88
N PHE A 451 -17.81 10.31 -15.09
CA PHE A 451 -18.55 9.92 -16.29
C PHE A 451 -19.20 8.55 -16.12
N LYS A 452 -20.48 8.45 -16.46
CA LYS A 452 -21.28 7.22 -16.35
C LYS A 452 -21.65 6.65 -17.71
N LYS A 453 -22.27 7.47 -18.55
CA LYS A 453 -22.76 7.08 -19.87
C LYS A 453 -22.92 8.29 -20.78
N ALA A 454 -22.90 8.02 -22.08
CA ALA A 454 -23.15 8.97 -23.14
C ALA A 454 -24.29 8.47 -24.04
N VAL A 455 -25.09 9.40 -24.58
CA VAL A 455 -26.15 9.12 -25.55
C VAL A 455 -26.04 10.12 -26.69
N VAL A 456 -25.88 9.64 -27.92
CA VAL A 456 -25.89 10.50 -29.11
C VAL A 456 -27.32 10.93 -29.43
N LYS A 457 -27.55 12.24 -29.56
CA LYS A 457 -28.82 12.84 -29.98
C LYS A 457 -28.57 13.82 -31.12
N GLY A 458 -28.67 13.34 -32.36
CA GLY A 458 -28.30 14.11 -33.54
C GLY A 458 -26.82 14.47 -33.52
N GLU A 459 -26.52 15.76 -33.56
CA GLU A 459 -25.14 16.30 -33.55
C GLU A 459 -24.57 16.51 -32.13
N LYS A 460 -25.39 16.30 -31.09
CA LYS A 460 -24.97 16.42 -29.69
C LYS A 460 -24.75 15.06 -29.05
N VAL A 461 -23.82 14.99 -28.11
CA VAL A 461 -23.66 13.87 -27.18
C VAL A 461 -24.12 14.32 -25.79
N ILE A 462 -25.09 13.62 -25.22
CA ILE A 462 -25.59 13.86 -23.87
C ILE A 462 -24.87 12.94 -22.89
N LEU A 463 -24.13 13.53 -21.96
CA LEU A 463 -23.34 12.86 -20.95
C LEU A 463 -24.06 12.87 -19.61
N SER A 464 -24.02 11.77 -18.88
CA SER A 464 -24.46 11.73 -17.47
C SER A 464 -23.32 11.23 -16.58
N PHE A 465 -23.38 11.64 -15.32
CA PHE A 465 -22.32 11.45 -14.34
C PHE A 465 -22.87 10.78 -13.09
N ASP A 466 -22.06 9.94 -12.46
CA ASP A 466 -22.21 9.59 -11.05
C ASP A 466 -21.55 10.68 -10.19
N HIS A 467 -21.80 10.67 -8.88
CA HIS A 467 -21.21 11.60 -7.91
C HIS A 467 -21.47 13.10 -8.19
N VAL A 468 -22.64 13.41 -8.75
CA VAL A 468 -23.08 14.80 -8.99
C VAL A 468 -23.37 15.59 -7.70
N GLY A 469 -23.48 14.91 -6.55
CA GLY A 469 -23.78 15.55 -5.26
C GLY A 469 -25.07 16.36 -5.32
N GLY A 470 -25.02 17.59 -4.84
CA GLY A 470 -26.12 18.56 -4.93
C GLY A 470 -26.41 19.04 -6.36
N GLY A 471 -25.50 18.83 -7.31
CA GLY A 471 -25.64 19.26 -8.71
C GLY A 471 -24.31 19.61 -9.37
N LEU A 472 -24.31 19.63 -10.70
CA LEU A 472 -23.15 20.03 -11.50
C LEU A 472 -23.03 21.56 -11.53
N VAL A 473 -21.80 22.06 -11.39
CA VAL A 473 -21.48 23.48 -11.50
C VAL A 473 -20.25 23.73 -12.37
N VAL A 474 -20.22 24.93 -12.95
CA VAL A 474 -19.07 25.44 -13.71
C VAL A 474 -18.34 26.45 -12.84
N GLU A 475 -17.05 26.21 -12.59
CA GLU A 475 -16.21 27.18 -11.90
C GLU A 475 -15.73 28.23 -12.92
N GLY A 476 -16.47 29.34 -12.98
CA GLY A 476 -16.14 30.49 -13.83
C GLY A 476 -16.46 30.30 -15.33
N GLY A 477 -17.07 31.32 -15.93
CA GLY A 477 -17.27 31.43 -17.38
C GLY A 477 -18.01 30.26 -18.02
N ALA A 478 -17.70 30.00 -19.30
CA ALA A 478 -18.24 28.86 -20.04
C ALA A 478 -17.54 27.54 -19.64
N LEU A 479 -18.25 26.43 -19.80
CA LEU A 479 -17.73 25.08 -19.55
C LEU A 479 -16.59 24.74 -20.53
N LYS A 480 -15.47 24.23 -20.01
CA LYS A 480 -14.22 23.95 -20.74
C LYS A 480 -13.80 22.49 -20.66
N GLY A 481 -12.82 22.14 -21.47
CA GLY A 481 -12.10 20.86 -21.38
C GLY A 481 -12.74 19.70 -22.14
N PHE A 482 -13.80 19.95 -22.91
CA PHE A 482 -14.43 18.96 -23.78
C PHE A 482 -13.88 19.01 -25.20
N SER A 483 -13.53 17.85 -25.75
CA SER A 483 -13.28 17.67 -27.18
C SER A 483 -14.14 16.54 -27.74
N ILE A 484 -14.45 16.62 -29.03
CA ILE A 484 -15.38 15.74 -29.72
C ILE A 484 -14.81 15.35 -31.09
N ALA A 485 -15.04 14.12 -31.53
CA ALA A 485 -14.58 13.63 -32.83
C ALA A 485 -15.68 12.92 -33.60
N GLY A 486 -15.56 12.95 -34.94
CA GLY A 486 -16.32 12.12 -35.86
C GLY A 486 -15.59 10.80 -36.15
N ALA A 487 -16.06 10.07 -37.16
CA ALA A 487 -15.53 8.75 -37.52
C ALA A 487 -14.02 8.73 -37.86
N ASP A 488 -13.43 9.88 -38.19
CA ASP A 488 -12.00 10.04 -38.48
C ASP A 488 -11.13 10.13 -37.22
N GLN A 489 -11.73 10.10 -36.02
CA GLN A 489 -11.06 10.23 -34.72
C GLN A 489 -10.23 11.51 -34.56
N LYS A 490 -10.50 12.54 -35.38
CA LYS A 490 -9.86 13.85 -35.24
C LYS A 490 -10.62 14.70 -34.23
N PHE A 491 -10.08 14.77 -33.01
CA PHE A 491 -10.67 15.55 -31.93
C PHE A 491 -10.54 17.06 -32.19
N VAL A 492 -11.65 17.76 -32.05
CA VAL A 492 -11.72 19.23 -32.03
C VAL A 492 -12.31 19.70 -30.70
N TRP A 493 -11.98 20.91 -30.26
CA TRP A 493 -12.63 21.50 -29.10
C TRP A 493 -14.15 21.58 -29.30
N ALA A 494 -14.88 21.23 -28.25
CA ALA A 494 -16.34 21.17 -28.25
C ALA A 494 -16.94 22.30 -27.41
N ARG A 495 -18.15 22.71 -27.76
CA ARG A 495 -19.04 23.46 -26.87
C ARG A 495 -19.71 22.47 -25.92
N ALA A 496 -19.95 22.91 -24.69
CA ALA A 496 -20.66 22.11 -23.70
C ALA A 496 -21.57 22.98 -22.83
N GLU A 497 -22.71 22.43 -22.42
CA GLU A 497 -23.67 23.09 -21.53
C GLU A 497 -24.22 22.10 -20.49
N ILE A 498 -24.35 22.53 -19.24
CA ILE A 498 -25.06 21.77 -18.20
C ILE A 498 -26.56 21.95 -18.43
N LEU A 499 -27.28 20.84 -18.48
CA LEU A 499 -28.73 20.79 -18.65
C LEU A 499 -29.44 20.74 -17.28
N PRO A 500 -30.75 21.08 -17.20
CA PRO A 500 -31.49 21.12 -15.94
C PRO A 500 -31.56 19.81 -15.16
N ASP A 501 -31.31 18.67 -15.81
CA ASP A 501 -31.32 17.33 -15.23
C ASP A 501 -29.93 16.83 -14.79
N ASN A 502 -28.95 17.73 -14.62
CA ASN A 502 -27.55 17.40 -14.31
C ASN A 502 -26.87 16.50 -15.36
N THR A 503 -27.30 16.59 -16.62
CA THR A 503 -26.54 16.05 -17.76
C THR A 503 -25.77 17.17 -18.47
N ILE A 504 -24.82 16.80 -19.33
CA ILE A 504 -24.06 17.76 -20.14
C ILE A 504 -24.28 17.44 -21.61
N ALA A 505 -24.71 18.44 -22.39
CA ALA A 505 -24.71 18.31 -23.84
C ALA A 505 -23.39 18.82 -24.42
N VAL A 506 -22.74 18.02 -25.26
CA VAL A 506 -21.44 18.32 -25.91
C VAL A 506 -21.60 18.28 -27.42
N TRP A 507 -21.10 19.28 -28.14
CA TRP A 507 -21.22 19.37 -29.60
C TRP A 507 -20.16 20.27 -30.24
N SER A 508 -19.96 20.15 -31.55
CA SER A 508 -19.14 21.07 -32.33
C SER A 508 -19.82 21.36 -33.68
N PRO A 509 -19.84 22.62 -34.18
CA PRO A 509 -20.36 22.93 -35.51
C PRO A 509 -19.65 22.19 -36.65
N ASN A 510 -18.45 21.65 -36.39
CA ASN A 510 -17.66 20.92 -37.38
C ASN A 510 -17.91 19.40 -37.32
N ILE A 511 -18.73 18.89 -36.39
CA ILE A 511 -18.94 17.46 -36.15
C ILE A 511 -20.43 17.13 -36.17
N ASN A 512 -20.91 16.65 -37.32
CA ASN A 512 -22.34 16.34 -37.52
C ASN A 512 -22.73 14.92 -37.04
N LYS A 513 -21.75 14.02 -36.88
CA LYS A 513 -21.94 12.64 -36.45
C LYS A 513 -20.88 12.27 -35.40
N PRO A 514 -21.08 12.67 -34.14
CA PRO A 514 -20.08 12.44 -33.11
C PRO A 514 -20.00 10.96 -32.72
N VAL A 515 -18.77 10.45 -32.63
CA VAL A 515 -18.47 9.07 -32.20
C VAL A 515 -17.44 9.02 -31.08
N ALA A 516 -16.97 10.16 -30.58
CA ALA A 516 -16.13 10.18 -29.41
C ALA A 516 -16.25 11.51 -28.67
N VAL A 517 -16.12 11.46 -27.35
CA VAL A 517 -16.02 12.64 -26.48
C VAL A 517 -14.93 12.41 -25.46
N ARG A 518 -14.09 13.42 -25.26
CA ARG A 518 -13.08 13.47 -24.20
C ARG A 518 -13.35 14.64 -23.28
N PHE A 519 -13.08 14.47 -21.99
CA PHE A 519 -13.04 15.55 -21.00
C PHE A 519 -11.69 15.52 -20.29
N GLY A 520 -10.99 16.65 -20.25
CA GLY A 520 -9.72 16.78 -19.54
C GLY A 520 -8.59 15.87 -20.07
N TRP A 521 -8.66 15.48 -21.35
CA TRP A 521 -7.68 14.58 -21.98
C TRP A 521 -6.44 15.34 -22.49
N ALA A 522 -5.53 15.66 -21.57
CA ALA A 522 -4.26 16.31 -21.83
C ALA A 522 -3.29 16.10 -20.67
N ASP A 523 -1.99 16.33 -20.88
CA ASP A 523 -0.99 16.34 -19.80
C ASP A 523 -1.35 17.41 -18.75
N TYR A 524 -1.68 18.62 -19.23
CA TYR A 524 -2.23 19.71 -18.43
C TYR A 524 -3.63 20.12 -18.95
N PRO A 525 -4.72 19.58 -18.37
CA PRO A 525 -6.07 19.93 -18.80
C PRO A 525 -6.54 21.26 -18.19
N VAL A 526 -7.15 22.12 -19.02
CA VAL A 526 -7.89 23.30 -18.56
C VAL A 526 -9.36 22.94 -18.41
N VAL A 527 -9.77 22.59 -17.19
CA VAL A 527 -11.11 22.09 -16.85
C VAL A 527 -11.74 22.91 -15.72
N ASN A 528 -13.06 22.96 -15.69
CA ASN A 528 -13.83 23.73 -14.69
C ASN A 528 -15.19 23.10 -14.36
N LEU A 529 -15.33 21.78 -14.52
CA LEU A 529 -16.54 21.04 -14.12
C LEU A 529 -16.37 20.50 -12.69
N TRP A 530 -17.32 20.85 -11.83
CA TRP A 530 -17.32 20.47 -10.42
C TRP A 530 -18.73 20.03 -9.99
N ASN A 531 -18.85 19.45 -8.80
CA ASN A 531 -20.12 19.41 -8.08
C ASN A 531 -20.24 20.56 -7.08
N LEU A 532 -21.44 20.79 -6.55
CA LEU A 532 -21.73 21.85 -5.57
C LEU A 532 -20.90 21.73 -4.27
N GLU A 533 -20.40 20.54 -3.95
CA GLU A 533 -19.55 20.28 -2.79
C GLU A 533 -18.08 20.66 -3.02
N GLY A 534 -17.74 21.19 -4.21
CA GLY A 534 -16.39 21.66 -4.51
C GLY A 534 -15.42 20.51 -4.77
N LEU A 535 -15.87 19.43 -5.42
CA LEU A 535 -15.01 18.35 -5.90
C LEU A 535 -14.97 18.31 -7.45
N PRO A 536 -13.76 18.24 -8.05
CA PRO A 536 -13.59 18.36 -9.49
C PRO A 536 -13.99 17.06 -10.20
N ALA A 537 -14.50 17.20 -11.43
CA ALA A 537 -14.82 16.06 -12.27
C ALA A 537 -13.56 15.33 -12.76
N SER A 538 -13.63 14.00 -12.84
CA SER A 538 -12.52 13.18 -13.33
C SER A 538 -12.45 13.22 -14.87
N PRO A 539 -11.25 13.33 -15.48
CA PRO A 539 -11.05 13.12 -16.90
C PRO A 539 -11.58 11.76 -17.38
N PHE A 540 -12.04 11.72 -18.63
CA PHE A 540 -12.48 10.48 -19.26
C PHE A 540 -12.40 10.58 -20.79
N GLU A 541 -12.43 9.41 -21.43
CA GLU A 541 -12.74 9.25 -22.84
C GLU A 541 -13.97 8.35 -22.99
N TRP A 542 -14.82 8.68 -23.96
CA TRP A 542 -15.93 7.85 -24.39
C TRP A 542 -15.88 7.64 -25.90
N THR A 543 -16.04 6.39 -26.31
CA THR A 543 -16.35 5.94 -27.67
C THR A 543 -17.52 4.94 -27.61
N PRO A 544 -18.42 4.88 -28.61
CA PRO A 544 -19.42 3.83 -28.74
C PRO A 544 -18.71 2.46 -28.78
N ARG A 545 -19.07 1.58 -27.87
CA ARG A 545 -18.61 0.18 -27.89
C ARG A 545 -19.49 -0.67 -28.77
#